data_AF-A0A955AQU6-F1
#
_entry.id   AF-A0A955AQU6-F1
#
_cell.length_a   1.000
_cell.length_b   1.000
_cell.length_c   1.000
_cell.angle_alpha   90.00
_cell.angle_beta   90.00
_cell.angle_gamma   90.00
#
_symmetry.space_group_name_H-M   'P 1'
#
loop_
_entity.id
_entity.type
_entity.pdbx_description
1 polymer ?
#
loop_
_entity_poly.entity_id
_entity_poly.type
_entity_poly.pdbx_seq_one_letter_code
_entity_poly.pdbx_strand_id
1 'polypeptide(L)'
;MNTFHLGDKVRISWDYFVPELQGVVGIVSAPPDSVKASTGPWQGYWRESRTDSDVERIYWVEDLEIPVTEGAVDGAEVSGSDLTRLA
;
A
#
# COMPACT_ATOMS: atom_id res chain seq x y z
N MET A 1 -14.36 2.20 -8.35
CA MET A 1 -13.17 1.98 -7.49
C MET A 1 -12.12 1.27 -8.31
N ASN A 2 -10.93 1.87 -8.44
CA ASN A 2 -9.81 1.21 -9.10
C ASN A 2 -9.30 0.08 -8.19
N THR A 3 -9.19 -1.12 -8.76
CA THR A 3 -8.63 -2.27 -8.07
C THR A 3 -7.19 -2.47 -8.56
N PHE A 4 -6.25 -2.56 -7.63
CA PHE A 4 -4.86 -2.89 -7.89
C PHE A 4 -4.61 -4.38 -7.61
N HIS A 5 -3.60 -4.96 -8.24
CA HIS A 5 -3.22 -6.36 -8.12
C HIS A 5 -1.75 -6.47 -7.71
N LEU A 6 -1.38 -7.63 -7.14
CA LEU A 6 0.02 -7.93 -6.85
C LEU A 6 0.89 -7.77 -8.10
N GLY A 7 2.03 -7.09 -7.94
CA GLY A 7 2.96 -6.76 -9.02
C GLY A 7 2.60 -5.51 -9.81
N ASP A 8 1.46 -4.87 -9.55
CA ASP A 8 1.16 -3.57 -10.16
C ASP A 8 2.20 -2.54 -9.72
N LYS A 9 2.83 -1.90 -10.71
CA LYS A 9 3.66 -0.73 -10.45
C LYS A 9 2.77 0.46 -10.17
N VAL A 10 2.98 1.12 -9.04
CA VAL A 10 2.15 2.22 -8.56
C VAL A 10 3.00 3.39 -8.10
N ARG A 11 2.37 4.55 -8.02
CA ARG A 11 2.92 5.73 -7.37
C ARG A 11 2.04 6.14 -6.20
N ILE A 12 2.66 6.38 -5.05
CA ILE A 12 1.99 6.95 -3.86
C ILE A 12 1.73 8.43 -4.10
N SER A 13 0.55 8.90 -3.75
CA SER A 13 0.12 10.29 -3.90
C SER A 13 1.09 11.26 -3.21
N TRP A 14 1.25 12.45 -3.77
CA TRP A 14 1.98 13.54 -3.12
C TRP A 14 1.23 14.11 -1.90
N ASP A 15 -0.06 13.82 -1.78
CA ASP A 15 -0.89 14.23 -0.65
C ASP A 15 -0.89 13.18 0.49
N TYR A 16 -0.16 12.08 0.33
CA TYR A 16 -0.08 11.02 1.34
C TYR A 16 0.52 11.55 2.65
N PHE A 17 0.00 11.09 3.79
CA PHE A 17 0.30 11.68 5.10
C PHE A 17 1.74 11.43 5.59
N VAL A 18 2.44 10.43 5.05
CA VAL A 18 3.86 10.14 5.36
C VAL A 18 4.75 10.83 4.30
N PRO A 19 5.46 11.92 4.65
CA PRO A 19 6.23 12.71 3.68
C PRO A 19 7.29 11.92 2.92
N GLU A 20 7.93 10.94 3.56
CA GLU A 20 8.99 10.13 2.99
C GLU A 20 8.49 9.19 1.87
N LEU A 21 7.18 8.91 1.86
CA LEU A 21 6.55 8.01 0.88
C LEU A 21 5.83 8.79 -0.22
N GLN A 22 5.74 10.11 -0.13
CA GLN A 22 5.07 10.93 -1.13
C GLN A 22 5.77 10.82 -2.49
N GLY A 23 5.01 10.46 -3.52
CA GLY A 23 5.52 10.34 -4.88
C GLY A 23 6.41 9.13 -5.13
N VAL A 24 6.67 8.29 -4.13
CA VAL A 24 7.44 7.05 -4.24
C VAL A 24 6.81 6.13 -5.28
N VAL A 25 7.69 5.51 -6.08
CA VAL A 25 7.31 4.49 -7.07
C VAL A 25 7.58 3.13 -6.47
N GLY A 26 6.53 2.35 -6.31
CA GLY A 26 6.59 1.03 -5.68
C GLY A 26 5.85 -0.03 -6.47
N ILE A 27 5.82 -1.23 -5.90
CA ILE A 27 5.03 -2.37 -6.37
C ILE A 27 4.02 -2.76 -5.32
N VAL A 28 2.79 -3.07 -5.75
CA VAL A 28 1.82 -3.69 -4.86
C VAL A 28 2.32 -5.10 -4.53
N SER A 29 2.56 -5.36 -3.26
CA SER A 29 3.10 -6.64 -2.78
C SER A 29 2.23 -7.23 -1.68
N ALA A 30 2.66 -8.40 -1.18
CA ALA A 30 2.02 -9.00 -0.02
C ALA A 30 2.48 -8.26 1.25
N PRO A 31 1.63 -8.15 2.28
CA PRO A 31 2.08 -7.63 3.57
C PRO A 31 3.19 -8.53 4.15
N PRO A 32 4.13 -7.97 4.93
CA PRO A 32 5.24 -8.72 5.50
C PRO A 32 4.73 -9.80 6.46
N ASP A 33 5.50 -10.90 6.55
CA ASP A 33 5.18 -12.06 7.38
C ASP A 33 5.00 -11.74 8.87
N SER A 34 5.51 -10.61 9.35
CA SER A 34 5.31 -10.12 10.72
C SER A 34 3.89 -9.60 10.96
N VAL A 35 3.20 -9.18 9.89
CA VAL A 35 1.78 -8.80 9.88
C VAL A 35 0.94 -10.08 9.74
N LYS A 36 1.08 -11.00 10.72
CA LYS A 36 0.25 -12.21 10.80
C LYS A 36 -1.11 -11.87 11.38
N ALA A 37 -2.02 -11.43 10.52
CA ALA A 37 -3.45 -11.40 10.79
C ALA A 37 -3.84 -10.64 12.07
N SER A 38 -3.89 -9.30 12.01
CA SER A 38 -4.71 -8.54 12.94
C SER A 38 -6.17 -8.55 12.48
N THR A 39 -6.84 -9.69 12.70
CA THR A 39 -8.30 -9.83 12.90
C THR A 39 -9.21 -8.88 12.08
N GLY A 40 -9.34 -9.09 10.77
CA GLY A 40 -10.13 -8.20 9.90
C GLY A 40 -10.57 -8.81 8.55
N PRO A 41 -11.39 -8.10 7.75
CA PRO A 41 -12.11 -8.60 6.57
C PRO A 41 -11.24 -8.70 5.30
N TRP A 42 -10.07 -9.34 5.39
CA TRP A 42 -9.16 -9.51 4.25
C TRP A 42 -9.81 -10.43 3.19
N GLN A 43 -10.25 -9.87 2.06
CA GLN A 43 -10.66 -10.64 0.86
C GLN A 43 -9.58 -10.47 -0.22
N GLY A 44 -8.62 -11.40 -0.25
CA GLY A 44 -7.41 -11.30 -1.08
C GLY A 44 -6.21 -10.70 -0.33
N TYR A 45 -5.13 -10.38 -1.06
CA TYR A 45 -3.91 -9.78 -0.50
C TYR A 45 -4.07 -8.31 -0.07
N TRP A 46 -5.27 -7.73 -0.21
CA TRP A 46 -5.61 -6.35 0.18
C TRP A 46 -6.69 -6.35 1.26
N ARG A 47 -6.65 -5.33 2.14
CA ARG A 47 -7.64 -5.12 3.19
C ARG A 47 -8.69 -4.13 2.75
N GLU A 48 -9.90 -4.28 3.27
CA GLU A 48 -10.90 -3.22 3.22
C GLU A 48 -11.04 -2.60 4.62
N SER A 49 -10.93 -1.28 4.70
CA SER A 49 -11.14 -0.49 5.92
C SER A 49 -12.42 0.32 5.76
N ARG A 50 -13.25 0.41 6.81
CA ARG A 50 -14.39 1.32 6.81
C ARG A 50 -13.95 2.65 7.40
N THR A 51 -14.05 3.71 6.61
CA THR A 51 -14.02 5.08 7.14
C THR A 51 -15.45 5.50 7.51
N ASP A 52 -15.63 6.66 8.13
CA ASP A 52 -16.94 7.17 8.57
C ASP A 52 -17.97 7.33 7.43
N SER A 53 -17.55 7.24 6.17
CA SER A 53 -18.41 7.52 5.01
C SER A 53 -18.36 6.47 3.91
N ASP A 54 -17.25 5.72 3.77
CA ASP A 54 -17.10 4.75 2.67
C ASP A 54 -16.21 3.55 3.04
N VAL A 55 -16.32 2.49 2.24
CA VAL A 55 -15.37 1.36 2.29
C VAL A 55 -14.17 1.72 1.44
N GLU A 56 -12.99 1.78 2.06
CA GLU A 56 -11.72 2.08 1.41
C GLU A 56 -10.87 0.81 1.30
N ARG A 57 -10.22 0.60 0.15
CA ARG A 57 -9.33 -0.55 -0.06
C ARG A 57 -7.89 -0.14 0.19
N ILE A 58 -7.20 -0.90 1.04
CA ILE A 58 -5.83 -0.67 1.48
C ILE A 58 -4.91 -1.72 0.86
N TYR A 59 -3.78 -1.27 0.34
CA TYR A 59 -2.76 -2.08 -0.32
C TYR A 59 -1.43 -1.95 0.40
N TRP A 60 -0.62 -3.00 0.33
CA TRP A 60 0.78 -2.94 0.74
C TRP A 60 1.63 -2.58 -0.48
N VAL A 61 2.49 -1.57 -0.32
CA VAL A 61 3.37 -1.09 -1.39
C VAL A 61 4.82 -1.15 -0.95
N GLU A 62 5.61 -1.97 -1.63
CA GLU A 62 7.06 -2.03 -1.48
C GLU A 62 7.72 -0.98 -2.39
N ASP A 63 8.62 -0.18 -1.82
CA ASP A 63 9.43 0.77 -2.57
C ASP A 63 10.42 0.01 -3.47
N LEU A 64 10.54 0.44 -4.74
CA LEU A 64 11.46 -0.17 -5.70
C LEU A 64 12.89 0.42 -5.64
N GLU A 65 13.06 1.62 -5.08
CA GLU A 65 14.27 2.43 -5.21
C GLU A 65 15.05 2.57 -3.91
N ILE A 66 14.46 2.25 -2.75
CA ILE A 66 15.15 2.31 -1.46
C ILE A 66 15.73 0.92 -1.11
N PRO A 67 17.06 0.72 -1.15
CA PRO A 67 17.65 -0.50 -0.62
C PRO A 67 17.31 -0.61 0.85
N VAL A 68 16.92 -1.82 1.28
CA VAL A 68 16.53 -2.13 2.66
C VAL A 68 17.75 -2.00 3.59
N THR A 69 18.20 -0.78 3.86
CA THR A 69 19.09 -0.47 4.99
C THR A 69 18.29 -0.67 6.25
N GLU A 70 18.89 -1.24 7.30
CA GLU A 70 18.26 -1.47 8.61
C GLU A 70 17.44 -0.25 9.05
N GLY A 71 16.11 -0.31 8.90
CA GLY A 71 15.19 0.81 9.11
C GLY A 71 14.31 1.20 7.91
N ALA A 72 14.55 0.63 6.72
CA ALA A 72 13.62 0.72 5.61
C ALA A 72 12.31 0.05 6.02
N VAL A 73 11.22 0.80 5.89
CA VAL A 73 9.86 0.28 6.07
C VAL A 73 9.70 -0.95 5.17
N ASP A 74 9.17 -2.04 5.71
CA ASP A 74 8.89 -3.31 4.99
C ASP A 74 7.86 -3.13 3.83
N GLY A 75 7.64 -1.90 3.39
CA GLY A 75 6.55 -1.37 2.57
C GLY A 75 5.59 -0.53 3.41
N ALA A 76 4.59 0.05 2.75
CA ALA A 76 3.61 0.94 3.37
C ALA A 76 2.19 0.43 3.14
N GLU A 77 1.35 0.52 4.18
CA GLU A 77 -0.10 0.38 4.04
C GLU A 77 -0.66 1.67 3.43
N VAL A 78 -1.03 1.63 2.16
CA VAL A 78 -1.49 2.80 1.41
C VAL A 78 -2.92 2.58 0.94
N SER A 79 -3.76 3.59 1.08
CA SER A 79 -5.09 3.53 0.50
C SER A 79 -5.04 3.52 -1.03
N GLY A 80 -5.96 2.78 -1.65
CA GLY A 80 -6.18 2.83 -3.09
C GLY A 80 -6.58 4.21 -3.62
N SER A 81 -7.08 5.12 -2.77
CA SER A 81 -7.34 6.52 -3.13
C SER A 81 -6.03 7.32 -3.28
N ASP A 82 -4.98 6.91 -2.58
CA ASP A 82 -3.64 7.50 -2.62
C ASP A 82 -2.71 6.81 -3.63
N LEU A 83 -3.22 5.92 -4.47
CA LEU A 83 -2.41 5.18 -5.45
C LEU A 83 -2.78 5.54 -6.90
N THR A 84 -1.74 5.67 -7.72
CA THR A 84 -1.88 5.81 -9.17
C THR A 84 -1.16 4.65 -9.86
N ARG A 85 -1.85 3.91 -10.73
CA ARG A 85 -1.22 2.82 -11.52
C ARG A 85 -0.29 3.44 -12.57
N LEU A 86 0.92 2.90 -12.66
CA LEU A 86 1.88 3.23 -13.71
C LEU A 86 1.81 2.16 -14.80
N ALA A 87 1.80 2.57 -16.06
CA ALA A 87 1.76 1.69 -17.24
C ALA A 87 3.13 1.08 -17.55
#